data_AF-A0A6L5ZM12-F1
#
_entry.id   AF-A0A6L5ZM12-F1
#
_cell.length_a   1.000
_cell.length_b   1.000
_cell.length_c   1.000
_cell.angle_alpha   90.00
_cell.angle_beta   90.00
_cell.angle_gamma   90.00
#
_symmetry.space_group_name_H-M   'P 1'
#
loop_
_entity.id
_entity.type
_entity.pdbx_description
1 polymer ?
#
loop_
_entity_poly.entity_id
_entity_poly.type
_entity_poly.pdbx_seq_one_letter_code
_entity_poly.pdbx_strand_id
1 'polypeptide(L)'
;MLDPFAELPPSDAARIVKLSCVRNASSAEVLAGGITNRNYKVTTPDGIVVVRLSDAGSSALAIDRDNEHLNSISAAVCGAGAPVIEYLPEAGALVVGWIDGRTFTEVDVRNPVNLPRIATACRLLHAGPRFVSDFNMFDIQARYLSLVQAEGYRLPA
;
A
#
# COMPACT_ATOMS: atom_id res chain seq x y z
N MET A 1 28.02 -13.38 1.72
CA MET A 1 26.61 -13.44 1.31
C MET A 1 26.36 -12.21 0.46
N LEU A 2 25.78 -12.34 -0.73
CA LEU A 2 25.42 -11.16 -1.54
C LEU A 2 24.39 -10.34 -0.77
N ASP A 3 24.54 -9.01 -0.76
CA ASP A 3 23.55 -8.11 -0.18
C ASP A 3 22.25 -8.20 -1.02
N PRO A 4 21.14 -8.69 -0.45
CA PRO A 4 19.88 -8.90 -1.19
C PRO A 4 19.25 -7.59 -1.68
N PHE A 5 19.70 -6.43 -1.19
CA PHE A 5 19.16 -5.12 -1.52
C PHE A 5 20.07 -4.29 -2.43
N ALA A 6 21.20 -4.84 -2.88
CA ALA A 6 22.22 -4.10 -3.64
C ALA A 6 21.71 -3.45 -4.94
N GLU A 7 20.72 -4.08 -5.59
CA GLU A 7 20.12 -3.61 -6.85
C GLU A 7 18.97 -2.61 -6.64
N LEU A 8 18.59 -2.32 -5.39
CA LEU A 8 17.54 -1.36 -5.08
C LEU A 8 18.10 0.08 -5.03
N PRO A 9 17.26 1.12 -5.22
CA PRO A 9 17.69 2.49 -4.99
C PRO A 9 18.28 2.64 -3.57
N PRO A 10 19.49 3.23 -3.41
CA PRO A 10 20.18 3.25 -2.12
C PRO A 10 19.36 3.87 -0.97
N SER A 11 18.55 4.89 -1.27
CA SER A 11 17.65 5.52 -0.29
C SER A 11 16.55 4.59 0.21
N ASP A 12 16.03 3.72 -0.66
CA ASP A 12 15.00 2.77 -0.32
C ASP A 12 15.62 1.55 0.40
N ALA A 13 16.76 1.05 -0.09
CA ALA A 13 17.53 -0.01 0.60
C ALA A 13 17.85 0.38 2.06
N ALA A 14 18.33 1.60 2.29
CA ALA A 14 18.63 2.12 3.63
C ALA A 14 17.41 2.19 4.57
N ARG A 15 16.19 2.24 4.03
CA ARG A 15 14.94 2.17 4.79
C ARG A 15 14.53 0.73 5.02
N ILE A 16 14.62 -0.12 3.99
CA ILE A 16 14.21 -1.53 4.04
C ILE A 16 15.04 -2.32 5.06
N VAL A 17 16.35 -2.10 5.13
CA VAL A 17 17.24 -2.80 6.08
C VAL A 17 16.91 -2.55 7.57
N LYS A 18 16.08 -1.54 7.87
CA LYS A 18 15.60 -1.26 9.23
C LYS A 18 14.47 -2.18 9.65
N LEU A 19 13.76 -2.79 8.71
CA LEU A 19 12.62 -3.67 8.97
C LEU A 19 13.08 -4.98 9.58
N SER A 20 12.46 -5.38 10.68
CA SER A 20 12.79 -6.61 11.38
C SER A 20 12.48 -7.86 10.54
N CYS A 21 11.37 -7.83 9.80
CA CYS A 21 10.87 -8.95 9.02
C CYS A 21 11.73 -9.29 7.80
N VAL A 22 12.69 -8.44 7.41
CA VAL A 22 13.57 -8.67 6.24
C VAL A 22 15.03 -8.91 6.60
N ARG A 23 15.37 -9.01 7.90
CA ARG A 23 16.76 -9.14 8.39
C ARG A 23 17.55 -10.28 7.72
N ASN A 24 16.87 -11.39 7.40
CA ASN A 24 17.45 -12.57 6.78
C ASN A 24 17.04 -12.73 5.30
N ALA A 25 16.72 -11.64 4.61
CA ALA A 25 16.29 -11.70 3.22
C ALA A 25 17.35 -12.38 2.32
N SER A 26 16.88 -13.24 1.42
CA SER A 26 17.73 -13.88 0.40
C SER A 26 17.71 -13.11 -0.92
N SER A 27 16.65 -12.35 -1.18
CA SER A 27 16.52 -11.50 -2.38
C SER A 27 15.47 -10.41 -2.17
N ALA A 28 15.64 -9.31 -2.90
CA ALA A 28 14.63 -8.28 -3.06
C ALA A 28 14.53 -7.85 -4.52
N GLU A 29 13.32 -7.63 -5.01
CA GLU A 29 13.06 -7.17 -6.37
C GLU A 29 11.97 -6.09 -6.38
N VAL A 30 12.08 -5.15 -7.33
CA VAL A 30 11.05 -4.13 -7.53
C VAL A 30 9.76 -4.81 -8.00
N LEU A 31 8.68 -4.56 -7.28
CA LEU A 31 7.35 -5.02 -7.67
C LEU A 31 6.68 -3.91 -8.48
N ALA A 32 6.52 -4.15 -9.78
CA ALA A 32 5.84 -3.21 -10.66
C ALA A 32 4.36 -3.04 -10.24
N GLY A 33 3.86 -1.81 -10.38
CA GLY A 33 2.50 -1.43 -10.01
C GLY A 33 2.44 -0.48 -8.81
N GLY A 34 1.30 0.20 -8.67
CA GLY A 34 1.13 1.30 -7.74
C GLY A 34 1.50 2.65 -8.36
N ILE A 35 0.70 3.68 -8.08
CA ILE A 35 0.91 5.04 -8.59
C ILE A 35 1.76 5.87 -7.62
N THR A 36 1.59 5.63 -6.31
CA THR A 36 2.07 6.52 -5.25
C THR A 36 3.09 5.88 -4.31
N ASN A 37 3.26 4.57 -4.34
CA ASN A 37 4.17 3.84 -3.47
C ASN A 37 5.23 3.10 -4.29
N ARG A 38 6.44 2.99 -3.74
CA ARG A 38 7.46 2.08 -4.26
C ARG A 38 7.30 0.74 -3.55
N ASN A 39 7.06 -0.31 -4.32
CA ASN A 39 6.76 -1.63 -3.79
C ASN A 39 7.89 -2.60 -4.12
N TYR A 40 8.26 -3.42 -3.15
CA TYR A 40 9.31 -4.43 -3.29
C TYR A 40 8.80 -5.77 -2.83
N LYS A 41 9.10 -6.82 -3.59
CA LYS A 41 8.93 -8.19 -3.13
C LYS A 41 10.23 -8.63 -2.48
N VAL A 42 10.16 -9.08 -1.23
CA VAL A 42 11.33 -9.53 -0.46
C VAL A 42 11.11 -10.97 -0.05
N THR A 43 12.08 -11.83 -0.38
CA THR A 43 12.05 -13.25 -0.03
C THR A 43 12.91 -13.49 1.21
N THR A 44 12.33 -14.16 2.21
CA THR A 44 13.00 -14.51 3.47
C THR A 44 12.77 -15.99 3.78
N PRO A 45 13.53 -16.60 4.72
CA PRO A 45 13.29 -17.96 5.17
C PRO A 45 11.88 -18.18 5.74
N ASP A 46 11.28 -17.14 6.32
CA ASP A 46 9.95 -17.19 6.96
C ASP A 46 8.80 -16.96 5.96
N GLY A 47 9.12 -16.61 4.71
CA GLY A 47 8.15 -16.38 3.63
C GLY A 47 8.47 -15.16 2.76
N ILE A 48 7.56 -14.86 1.84
CA ILE A 48 7.65 -13.70 0.96
C ILE A 48 6.78 -12.58 1.52
N VAL A 49 7.33 -11.37 1.54
CA VAL A 49 6.62 -10.16 1.95
C VAL A 49 6.67 -9.09 0.86
N VAL A 50 5.70 -8.18 0.91
CA VAL A 50 5.69 -6.96 0.09
C VAL A 50 5.98 -5.77 0.99
N VAL A 51 7.11 -5.11 0.74
CA VAL A 51 7.47 -3.85 1.41
C VAL A 51 6.93 -2.69 0.58
N ARG A 52 6.11 -1.84 1.19
CA ARG A 52 5.52 -0.65 0.57
C ARG A 52 6.16 0.57 1.21
N LEU A 53 6.96 1.31 0.45
CA LEU A 53 7.57 2.56 0.89
C LEU A 53 6.77 3.75 0.36
N SER A 54 6.47 4.67 1.27
CA SER A 54 5.84 5.96 0.98
C SER A 54 6.80 7.09 1.32
N ASP A 55 6.81 8.16 0.52
CA ASP A 55 7.57 9.35 0.89
C ASP A 55 6.86 10.15 1.98
N ALA A 56 7.65 10.72 2.89
CA ALA A 56 7.14 11.60 3.93
C ALA A 56 6.64 12.90 3.29
N GLY A 57 5.37 13.24 3.54
CA GLY A 57 4.90 14.62 3.56
C GLY A 57 4.81 15.41 2.26
N SER A 58 5.07 14.85 1.07
CA SER A 58 5.01 15.62 -0.19
C SER A 58 3.79 15.37 -1.07
N SER A 59 2.92 14.40 -0.74
CA SER A 59 1.74 14.14 -1.57
C SER A 59 0.61 15.09 -1.20
N ALA A 60 0.17 15.92 -2.15
CA ALA A 60 -1.06 16.71 -2.10
C ALA A 60 -2.30 15.91 -1.65
N LEU A 61 -2.24 14.57 -1.76
CA LEU A 61 -3.28 13.64 -1.36
C LEU A 61 -3.43 13.47 0.16
N ALA A 62 -2.45 13.94 0.96
CA ALA A 62 -2.44 13.93 2.43
C ALA A 62 -2.91 12.59 3.03
N ILE A 63 -2.28 11.48 2.59
CA ILE A 63 -2.58 10.15 3.10
C ILE A 63 -1.93 9.99 4.47
N ASP A 64 -2.75 9.86 5.50
CA ASP A 64 -2.34 9.50 6.85
C ASP A 64 -1.91 8.03 6.88
N ARG A 65 -0.64 7.80 7.21
CA ARG A 65 -0.01 6.46 7.16
C ARG A 65 -0.33 5.62 8.38
N ASP A 66 -0.62 6.25 9.51
CA ASP A 66 -1.09 5.55 10.70
C ASP A 66 -2.50 5.00 10.44
N ASN A 67 -3.36 5.81 9.81
CA ASN A 67 -4.68 5.37 9.36
C ASN A 67 -4.58 4.25 8.31
N GLU A 68 -3.65 4.35 7.33
CA GLU A 68 -3.42 3.30 6.34
C GLU A 68 -3.03 1.97 7.02
N HIS A 69 -2.14 2.01 8.02
CA HIS A 69 -1.75 0.84 8.78
C HIS A 69 -2.94 0.20 9.54
N LEU A 70 -3.69 0.98 10.31
CA LEU A 70 -4.82 0.50 11.10
C LEU A 70 -5.96 -0.05 10.22
N ASN A 71 -6.22 0.60 9.09
CA ASN A 71 -7.21 0.15 8.11
C ASN A 71 -6.74 -1.13 7.40
N SER A 72 -5.44 -1.29 7.14
CA SER A 72 -4.87 -2.52 6.57
C SER A 72 -5.01 -3.70 7.52
N ILE A 73 -4.81 -3.50 8.83
CA ILE A 73 -5.08 -4.53 9.86
C ILE A 73 -6.57 -4.92 9.82
N SER A 74 -7.47 -3.93 9.81
CA SER A 74 -8.91 -4.18 9.77
C SER A 74 -9.34 -4.98 8.54
N ALA A 75 -8.78 -4.64 7.37
CA ALA A 75 -9.01 -5.38 6.13
C ALA A 75 -8.45 -6.81 6.17
N ALA A 76 -7.29 -7.02 6.81
CA ALA A 76 -6.71 -8.35 7.00
C ALA A 76 -7.60 -9.23 7.89
N VAL A 77 -8.13 -8.66 8.99
CA VAL A 77 -9.00 -9.38 9.94
C VAL A 77 -10.27 -9.93 9.26
N CYS A 78 -10.87 -9.20 8.32
CA CYS A 78 -12.04 -9.68 7.58
C CYS A 78 -11.69 -10.54 6.35
N GLY A 79 -10.41 -10.82 6.11
CA GLY A 79 -9.93 -11.62 4.97
C GLY A 79 -9.99 -10.90 3.62
N ALA A 80 -10.28 -9.60 3.59
CA ALA A 80 -10.28 -8.79 2.37
C ALA A 80 -8.89 -8.24 2.01
N GLY A 81 -8.00 -8.12 3.00
CA GLY A 81 -6.63 -7.62 2.86
C GLY A 81 -5.58 -8.70 3.12
N ALA A 82 -4.36 -8.45 2.63
CA ALA A 82 -3.18 -9.23 3.01
C ALA A 82 -2.87 -9.04 4.51
N PRO A 83 -2.28 -10.05 5.18
CA PRO A 83 -1.85 -9.89 6.57
C PRO A 83 -0.80 -8.78 6.67
N VAL A 84 -0.94 -7.90 7.65
CA VAL A 84 0.07 -6.88 7.97
C VAL A 84 1.17 -7.55 8.80
N ILE A 85 2.41 -7.43 8.35
CA ILE A 85 3.58 -8.08 8.97
C ILE A 85 4.34 -7.10 9.86
N GLU A 86 4.57 -5.89 9.37
CA GLU A 86 5.33 -4.86 10.08
C GLU A 86 4.90 -3.47 9.59
N TYR A 87 4.91 -2.50 10.48
CA TYR A 87 4.74 -1.09 10.16
C TYR A 87 5.81 -0.27 10.87
N LEU A 88 6.54 0.53 10.10
CA LEU A 88 7.68 1.31 10.57
C LEU A 88 7.54 2.77 10.10
N PRO A 89 6.88 3.64 10.87
CA PRO A 89 6.57 5.03 10.47
C PRO A 89 7.80 5.84 10.11
N GLU A 90 8.90 5.71 10.86
CA GLU A 90 10.13 6.45 10.65
C GLU A 90 10.89 6.02 9.38
N ALA A 91 10.61 4.80 8.91
CA ALA A 91 11.07 4.33 7.61
C ALA A 91 10.00 4.52 6.52
N GLY A 92 8.84 5.11 6.84
CA GLY A 92 7.70 5.27 5.95
C GLY A 92 7.30 3.96 5.26
N ALA A 93 7.32 2.86 6.01
CA ALA A 93 7.22 1.51 5.47
C ALA A 93 6.02 0.77 6.07
N LEU A 94 5.20 0.16 5.20
CA LEU A 94 4.18 -0.81 5.56
C LEU A 94 4.49 -2.13 4.86
N VAL A 95 4.61 -3.21 5.62
CA VAL A 95 4.91 -4.55 5.12
C VAL A 95 3.68 -5.42 5.23
N VAL A 96 3.30 -6.05 4.12
CA VAL A 96 2.19 -7.01 4.05
C VAL A 96 2.66 -8.34 3.51
N GLY A 97 1.96 -9.43 3.85
CA GLY A 97 2.27 -10.76 3.34
C GLY A 97 2.06 -10.85 1.83
N TRP A 98 2.89 -11.66 1.16
CA TRP A 98 2.70 -11.99 -0.24
C TRP A 98 1.41 -12.81 -0.43
N ILE A 99 0.59 -12.41 -1.40
CA ILE A 99 -0.53 -13.21 -1.88
C ILE A 99 -0.11 -13.83 -3.20
N ASP A 100 -0.03 -15.16 -3.24
CA ASP A 100 0.20 -15.88 -4.48
C ASP A 100 -1.07 -15.83 -5.35
N GLY A 101 -1.08 -14.89 -6.28
CA GLY A 101 -2.23 -14.58 -7.11
C GLY A 101 -1.86 -13.69 -8.28
N ARG A 102 -2.86 -13.44 -9.13
CA ARG A 102 -2.71 -12.57 -10.29
C ARG A 102 -3.46 -11.26 -10.06
N THR A 103 -2.75 -10.14 -10.22
CA THR A 103 -3.36 -8.81 -10.21
C THR A 103 -4.31 -8.66 -11.39
N PHE A 104 -5.54 -8.21 -11.12
CA PHE A 104 -6.51 -7.93 -12.16
C PHE A 104 -6.18 -6.65 -12.92
N THR A 105 -6.35 -6.73 -14.24
CA THR A 105 -6.36 -5.57 -15.14
C THR A 105 -7.79 -5.08 -15.35
N GLU A 106 -7.93 -3.97 -16.06
CA GLU A 106 -9.24 -3.46 -16.50
C GLU A 106 -10.05 -4.52 -17.27
N VAL A 107 -9.40 -5.31 -18.15
CA VAL A 107 -10.05 -6.38 -18.92
C VAL A 107 -10.61 -7.47 -17.99
N ASP A 108 -9.87 -7.81 -16.94
CA ASP A 108 -10.29 -8.82 -15.98
C ASP A 108 -11.50 -8.36 -15.17
N VAL A 109 -11.52 -7.09 -14.75
CA VAL A 109 -12.63 -6.49 -14.00
C VAL A 109 -13.89 -6.42 -14.86
N ARG A 110 -13.76 -6.11 -16.15
CA ARG A 110 -14.90 -6.08 -17.10
C ARG A 110 -15.48 -7.45 -17.41
N ASN A 111 -14.72 -8.53 -17.21
CA ASN A 111 -15.21 -9.88 -17.45
C ASN A 111 -16.28 -10.25 -16.40
N PRO A 112 -17.55 -10.49 -16.79
CA PRO A 112 -18.63 -10.78 -15.85
C PRO A 112 -18.38 -12.01 -14.97
N VAL A 113 -17.54 -12.96 -15.40
CA VAL A 113 -17.17 -14.14 -14.61
C VAL A 113 -16.43 -13.77 -13.32
N ASN A 114 -15.70 -12.64 -13.30
CA ASN A 114 -14.95 -12.19 -12.13
C ASN A 114 -15.81 -11.34 -11.17
N LEU A 115 -16.94 -10.80 -11.62
CA LEU A 115 -17.77 -9.89 -10.83
C LEU A 115 -18.23 -10.48 -9.48
N PRO A 116 -18.68 -11.75 -9.39
CA PRO A 116 -19.04 -12.34 -8.10
C PRO A 116 -17.88 -12.39 -7.09
N ARG A 117 -16.65 -12.59 -7.56
CA ARG A 117 -15.44 -12.62 -6.71
C ARG A 117 -15.11 -11.24 -6.17
N ILE A 118 -15.17 -10.22 -7.03
CA ILE A 118 -14.98 -8.82 -6.65
C ILE A 118 -16.05 -8.40 -5.64
N ALA A 119 -17.32 -8.69 -5.92
CA ALA A 119 -18.43 -8.37 -5.03
C ALA A 119 -18.28 -9.06 -3.65
N THR A 120 -17.80 -10.31 -3.62
CA THR A 120 -17.52 -11.02 -2.38
C THR A 120 -16.42 -10.31 -1.57
N ALA A 121 -15.32 -9.91 -2.20
CA ALA A 121 -14.25 -9.16 -1.53
C ALA A 121 -14.76 -7.83 -0.95
N CYS A 122 -15.58 -7.08 -1.70
CA CYS A 122 -16.21 -5.86 -1.19
C CYS A 122 -17.14 -6.13 0.00
N ARG A 123 -17.94 -7.21 -0.04
CA ARG A 123 -18.82 -7.58 1.08
C ARG A 123 -18.03 -7.93 2.34
N LEU A 124 -16.93 -8.68 2.20
CA LEU A 124 -16.04 -9.00 3.33
C LEU A 124 -15.48 -7.71 3.94
N LEU A 125 -15.01 -6.78 3.11
CA LEU A 125 -14.48 -5.50 3.58
C LEU A 125 -15.56 -4.68 4.31
N HIS A 126 -16.76 -4.55 3.73
CA HIS A 126 -17.85 -3.76 4.30
C HIS A 126 -18.45 -4.36 5.57
N ALA A 127 -18.39 -5.68 5.73
CA ALA A 127 -18.82 -6.38 6.95
C ALA A 127 -17.73 -6.45 8.02
N GLY A 128 -16.50 -6.03 7.70
CA GLY A 128 -15.36 -6.05 8.59
C GLY A 128 -15.39 -4.96 9.66
N PRO A 129 -14.32 -4.87 10.49
CA PRO A 129 -14.17 -3.82 11.47
C PRO A 129 -14.24 -2.43 10.82
N ARG A 130 -14.80 -1.46 11.55
CA ARG A 130 -14.82 -0.07 11.08
C ARG A 130 -13.40 0.46 10.94
N PHE A 131 -13.14 1.13 9.83
CA PHE A 131 -11.93 1.90 9.63
C PHE A 131 -11.91 3.10 10.57
N VAL A 132 -10.70 3.56 10.89
CA VAL A 132 -10.51 4.68 11.84
C VAL A 132 -10.93 6.03 11.26
N SER A 133 -11.01 6.12 9.94
CA SER A 133 -11.34 7.33 9.18
C SER A 133 -12.63 7.16 8.38
N ASP A 134 -13.47 8.18 8.38
CA ASP A 134 -14.61 8.26 7.45
C ASP A 134 -14.17 8.87 6.11
N PHE A 135 -14.79 8.41 5.02
CA PHE A 135 -14.59 8.99 3.70
C PHE A 135 -15.81 9.86 3.34
N ASN A 136 -15.59 11.16 3.19
CA ASN A 136 -16.59 12.09 2.69
C ASN A 136 -16.07 12.78 1.41
N MET A 137 -16.72 12.48 0.28
CA MET A 137 -16.33 13.02 -1.01
C MET A 137 -16.41 14.56 -1.06
N PHE A 138 -17.37 15.16 -0.37
CA PHE A 138 -17.56 16.62 -0.39
C PHE A 138 -16.44 17.34 0.37
N ASP A 139 -16.07 16.84 1.55
CA ASP A 139 -14.97 17.39 2.36
C ASP A 139 -13.64 17.26 1.60
N ILE A 140 -13.42 16.11 0.94
CA ILE A 140 -12.23 15.85 0.16
C ILE A 140 -12.12 16.80 -1.04
N GLN A 141 -13.21 17.01 -1.79
CA GLN A 141 -13.24 17.93 -2.92
C GLN A 141 -12.97 19.38 -2.48
N ALA A 142 -13.62 19.84 -1.41
CA ALA A 142 -13.39 21.17 -0.87
C ALA A 142 -11.93 21.36 -0.45
N ARG A 143 -11.34 20.37 0.24
CA ARG A 143 -9.93 20.39 0.64
C ARG A 143 -8.98 20.47 -0.56
N TYR A 144 -9.21 19.68 -1.61
CA TYR A 144 -8.39 19.73 -2.82
C TYR A 144 -8.50 21.08 -3.53
N LEU A 145 -9.71 21.66 -3.61
CA LEU A 145 -9.89 23.00 -4.19
C LEU A 145 -9.10 24.05 -3.41
N SER A 146 -9.16 24.03 -2.07
CA SER A 146 -8.39 24.95 -1.24
C SER A 146 -6.88 24.78 -1.44
N LEU A 147 -6.38 23.54 -1.52
CA LEU A 147 -4.97 23.27 -1.80
C LEU A 147 -4.55 23.78 -3.19
N VAL A 148 -5.39 23.52 -4.21
CA VAL A 148 -5.15 23.99 -5.58
C VAL A 148 -5.05 25.51 -5.65
N GLN A 149 -5.93 26.21 -4.95
CA GLN A 149 -5.92 27.67 -4.88
C GLN A 149 -4.70 28.19 -4.10
N ALA A 150 -4.38 27.58 -2.96
CA ALA A 150 -3.27 27.99 -2.10
C ALA A 150 -1.90 27.82 -2.79
N GLU A 151 -1.71 26.73 -3.53
CA GLU A 151 -0.46 26.42 -4.26
C GLU A 151 -0.43 27.04 -5.66
N GLY A 152 -1.46 27.78 -6.06
CA GLY A 152 -1.53 28.47 -7.36
C GLY A 152 -1.62 27.53 -8.56
N TYR A 153 -2.12 26.31 -8.39
CA TYR A 153 -2.35 25.38 -9.50
C TYR A 153 -3.49 25.88 -10.41
N ARG A 154 -3.42 25.53 -11.70
CA ARG A 154 -4.44 25.91 -12.69
C ARG A 154 -5.78 25.22 -12.37
N LEU A 155 -6.84 26.02 -12.25
CA LEU A 155 -8.21 25.51 -12.27
C LEU A 155 -8.72 25.38 -13.73
N PRO A 156 -9.43 24.28 -14.06
CA PRO A 156 -10.22 24.21 -15.29
C PRO A 156 -11.25 25.35 -15.35
N ALA A 157 -11.55 25.82 -16.55
CA ALA A 157 -12.58 26.83 -16.80
C ALA A 157 -14.00 26.23 -16.71
#